data_AF-A0A3D3SBW5-F1
#
_entry.id   AF-A0A3D3SBW5-F1
#
_cell.length_a   1.000
_cell.length_b   1.000
_cell.length_c   1.000
_cell.angle_alpha   90.00
_cell.angle_beta   90.00
_cell.angle_gamma   90.00
#
_symmetry.space_group_name_H-M   'P 1'
#
loop_
_entity.id
_entity.type
_entity.pdbx_description
1 polymer ?
#
loop_
_entity_poly.entity_id
_entity_poly.type
_entity_poly.pdbx_seq_one_letter_code
_entity_poly.pdbx_strand_id
1 'polypeptide(L)' 'IAFKSYGCPGAIATSSMLTVLAEGKTIEEAMNITDDDVVKALGGIPENKKHCSLLGVQALQAAIASYKGRSLF' A
#
# COMPACT_ATOMS: atom_id res chain seq x y z
N ILE A 1 6.23 -10.41 -2.28
CA ILE A 1 5.88 -9.05 -2.79
C ILE A 1 7.10 -8.15 -2.62
N ALA A 2 7.33 -7.18 -3.50
CA ALA A 2 8.47 -6.25 -3.40
C ALA A 2 8.05 -4.83 -3.81
N PHE A 3 8.71 -3.81 -3.24
CA PHE A 3 8.42 -2.40 -3.55
C PHE A 3 9.70 -1.61 -3.79
N LYS A 4 9.57 -0.49 -4.51
CA LYS A 4 10.61 0.53 -4.64
C LYS A 4 9.95 1.90 -4.53
N SER A 5 10.38 2.70 -3.56
CA SER A 5 9.82 4.02 -3.27
C SER A 5 10.95 5.00 -3.03
N TYR A 6 10.74 6.27 -3.38
CA TYR A 6 11.70 7.36 -3.20
C TYR A 6 11.00 8.58 -2.59
N GLY A 7 11.75 9.39 -1.86
CA GLY A 7 11.27 10.67 -1.34
C GLY A 7 10.83 10.59 0.13
N CYS A 8 9.57 10.93 0.41
CA CYS A 8 9.06 11.13 1.77
C CYS A 8 9.27 9.86 2.65
N PRO A 9 9.91 9.98 3.83
CA PRO A 9 10.07 8.84 4.74
C PRO A 9 8.76 8.17 5.13
N GLY A 10 7.68 8.94 5.23
CA GLY A 10 6.33 8.42 5.49
C GLY A 10 5.85 7.49 4.38
N ALA A 11 6.08 7.84 3.11
CA ALA A 11 5.71 6.99 1.97
C ALA A 11 6.54 5.70 1.91
N ILE A 12 7.81 5.76 2.34
CA ILE A 12 8.68 4.57 2.43
C ILE A 12 8.18 3.65 3.54
N ALA A 13 7.89 4.20 4.73
CA ALA A 13 7.38 3.43 5.88
C ALA A 13 6.02 2.77 5.58
N THR A 14 5.08 3.52 4.99
CA THR A 14 3.76 2.99 4.62
C THR A 14 3.85 1.92 3.54
N SER A 15 4.69 2.12 2.51
CA SER A 15 4.91 1.12 1.46
C SER A 15 5.54 -0.16 2.01
N SER A 16 6.50 -0.04 2.93
CA SER A 16 7.10 -1.19 3.60
C SER A 16 6.07 -1.97 4.41
N MET A 17 5.27 -1.30 5.25
CA MET A 17 4.23 -1.96 6.04
C MET A 17 3.16 -2.61 5.16
N LEU A 18 2.77 -1.95 4.06
CA LEU A 18 1.85 -2.51 3.09
C LEU A 18 2.34 -3.84 2.53
N THR A 19 3.64 -3.97 2.24
CA THR A 19 4.17 -5.26 1.77
C THR A 19 4.05 -6.38 2.81
N VAL A 20 4.24 -6.05 4.09
CA VAL A 20 4.06 -7.01 5.19
C VAL A 20 2.59 -7.42 5.32
N LEU A 21 1.67 -6.45 5.22
CA LEU A 21 0.24 -6.73 5.28
C LEU A 21 -0.26 -7.57 4.11
N ALA A 22 0.30 -7.36 2.91
CA ALA A 22 -0.09 -8.08 1.69
C ALA A 22 0.57 -9.45 1.56
N GLU A 23 1.67 -9.72 2.26
CA GLU A 23 2.38 -10.99 2.17
C GLU A 23 1.52 -12.16 2.70
N GLY A 24 1.46 -13.25 1.92
CA GLY A 24 0.67 -14.44 2.25
C GLY A 24 -0.84 -14.32 2.05
N LYS A 25 -1.36 -13.12 1.74
CA LYS A 25 -2.78 -12.92 1.39
C LYS A 25 -3.09 -13.38 -0.03
N THR A 26 -4.35 -13.75 -0.25
CA THR A 26 -4.92 -13.90 -1.61
C THR A 26 -5.00 -12.55 -2.30
N ILE A 27 -5.15 -12.57 -3.63
CA ILE A 27 -5.23 -11.33 -4.43
C ILE A 27 -6.46 -10.50 -4.02
N GLU A 28 -7.59 -11.14 -3.74
CA GLU A 28 -8.83 -10.50 -3.32
C GLU A 28 -8.66 -9.83 -1.95
N GLU A 29 -8.00 -10.50 -1.00
CA GLU A 29 -7.70 -9.91 0.31
C GLU A 29 -6.72 -8.76 0.21
N ALA A 30 -5.69 -8.88 -0.64
CA ALA A 30 -4.72 -7.81 -0.89
C ALA A 30 -5.36 -6.58 -1.54
N MET A 31 -6.35 -6.76 -2.42
CA MET A 31 -7.09 -5.69 -3.07
C MET A 31 -7.93 -4.85 -2.08
N ASN A 32 -8.36 -5.48 -0.97
CA ASN A 32 -9.17 -4.86 0.06
C ASN A 32 -8.35 -4.15 1.15
N ILE A 33 -7.01 -4.18 1.09
CA ILE A 33 -6.17 -3.43 2.02
C ILE A 33 -6.40 -1.94 1.80
N THR A 34 -6.74 -1.23 2.88
CA THR A 34 -6.95 0.21 2.87
C THR A 34 -5.74 0.95 3.42
N ASP A 35 -5.70 2.26 3.20
CA ASP A 35 -4.66 3.12 3.76
C ASP A 35 -4.79 3.23 5.30
N ASP A 36 -6.01 3.18 5.83
CA ASP A 36 -6.27 3.09 7.27
C ASP A 36 -5.71 1.82 7.90
N ASP A 37 -5.78 0.66 7.21
CA ASP A 37 -5.18 -0.58 7.69
C ASP A 37 -3.65 -0.43 7.85
N VAL A 38 -3.01 0.22 6.88
CA VAL A 38 -1.56 0.49 6.90
C VAL A 38 -1.21 1.46 8.03
N VAL A 39 -1.96 2.55 8.19
CA VAL A 39 -1.74 3.54 9.24
C VAL A 39 -1.93 2.90 10.62
N LYS A 40 -2.96 2.07 10.79
CA LYS A 40 -3.23 1.34 12.03
C LYS A 40 -2.11 0.34 12.34
N ALA A 41 -1.62 -0.39 11.35
CA ALA A 41 -0.50 -1.32 11.52
C ALA A 41 0.81 -0.63 11.93
N LEU A 42 0.99 0.65 11.54
CA LEU A 42 2.11 1.48 11.97
C LEU A 42 1.92 2.12 13.36
N GLY A 43 0.79 1.91 14.02
CA GLY A 43 0.47 2.55 15.30
C GLY A 43 0.02 4.01 15.19
N GLY A 44 -0.34 4.45 13.98
CA GLY A 44 -0.72 5.82 13.69
C GLY A 44 0.38 6.62 13.00
N ILE A 45 -0.03 7.68 12.29
CA ILE A 45 0.86 8.62 11.60
C ILE A 45 0.29 10.03 11.84
N PRO A 46 1.14 11.07 11.95
CA PRO A 46 0.68 12.45 12.01
C PRO A 46 -0.34 12.79 10.90
N GLU A 47 -1.40 13.52 11.26
CA GLU A 47 -2.55 13.81 10.40
C GLU A 47 -2.13 14.40 9.03
N ASN A 48 -1.15 15.30 9.03
CA ASN A 48 -0.61 15.96 7.84
C ASN A 48 0.17 15.01 6.89
N LYS A 49 0.42 13.76 7.30
CA LYS A 49 1.17 12.76 6.53
C LYS A 49 0.34 11.53 6.14
N LYS A 50 -0.96 11.48 6.48
CA LYS A 50 -1.85 10.37 6.09
C LYS A 50 -1.93 10.15 4.58
N HIS A 51 -1.86 11.20 3.76
CA HIS A 51 -1.85 11.04 2.29
C HIS A 51 -0.69 10.16 1.76
N CYS A 52 0.38 9.95 2.53
CA CYS A 52 1.50 9.11 2.14
C CYS A 52 1.18 7.59 2.16
N SER A 53 0.16 7.13 2.88
CA SER A 53 -0.28 5.72 2.85
C SER A 53 -1.11 5.40 1.61
N LEU A 54 -1.91 6.35 1.13
CA LEU A 54 -2.77 6.19 -0.04
C LEU A 54 -1.98 5.77 -1.29
N LEU A 55 -0.79 6.36 -1.50
CA LEU A 55 0.02 6.09 -2.69
C LEU A 55 0.46 4.62 -2.78
N GLY A 56 0.85 4.02 -1.64
CA GLY A 56 1.25 2.62 -1.60
C GLY A 56 0.09 1.69 -1.94
N VAL A 57 -1.09 1.96 -1.37
CA VAL A 57 -2.30 1.15 -1.59
C VAL A 57 -2.74 1.22 -3.05
N GLN A 58 -2.75 2.42 -3.64
CA GLN A 58 -3.04 2.60 -5.06
C GLN A 58 -2.04 1.86 -5.96
N ALA A 59 -0.76 1.88 -5.61
CA ALA A 59 0.27 1.15 -6.35
C ALA A 59 0.05 -0.37 -6.28
N LEU A 60 -0.33 -0.90 -5.12
CA LEU A 60 -0.68 -2.32 -4.98
C LEU A 60 -1.90 -2.70 -5.83
N GLN A 61 -2.96 -1.89 -5.79
CA GLN A 61 -4.17 -2.11 -6.58
C GLN A 61 -3.87 -2.06 -8.09
N ALA A 62 -3.04 -1.12 -8.54
CA ALA A 62 -2.59 -1.03 -9.92
C ALA A 62 -1.76 -2.27 -10.35
N ALA A 63 -0.86 -2.74 -9.47
CA ALA A 63 -0.09 -3.96 -9.74
C ALA A 63 -0.98 -5.19 -9.85
N ILE A 64 -1.99 -5.32 -8.98
CA ILE A 64 -2.99 -6.40 -9.04
C ILE A 64 -3.83 -6.31 -10.31
N ALA A 65 -4.28 -5.12 -10.70
CA ALA A 65 -5.03 -4.92 -11.94
C ALA A 65 -4.19 -5.33 -13.16
N SER A 66 -2.94 -4.89 -13.21
CA SER A 66 -1.99 -5.27 -14.27
C SER A 66 -1.78 -6.78 -14.34
N TYR A 67 -1.61 -7.44 -13.19
CA TYR A 67 -1.54 -8.91 -13.12
C TYR A 67 -2.80 -9.59 -13.67
N LYS A 68 -4.00 -9.02 -13.42
CA LYS A 68 -5.28 -9.50 -13.97
C LYS A 68 -5.51 -9.12 -15.44
N GLY A 69 -4.52 -8.52 -16.12
CA GLY A 69 -4.64 -8.07 -17.52
C GLY A 69 -5.54 -6.84 -17.70
N ARG A 70 -5.75 -6.05 -16.65
CA ARG A 70 -6.53 -4.81 -16.67
C ARG A 70 -5.59 -3.61 -16.48
N SER A 71 -5.83 -2.52 -17.20
CA SER A 71 -5.22 -1.23 -16.86
C SER A 71 -6.16 -0.49 -15.91
N LEU A 72 -5.68 -0.18 -14.71
CA LEU A 72 -6.18 0.99 -13.99
C LEU A 72 -5.34 2.13 -14.56
N PHE A 73 -5.99 3.17 -15.08
CA PHE A 73 -5.42 4.32 -15.80
C PHE A 73 -5.13 4.08 -17.29
#